data_AF-A0A3N5NLV7-F1
#
_entry.id   AF-A0A3N5NLV7-F1
#
_cell.length_a   1.000
_cell.length_b   1.000
_cell.length_c   1.000
_cell.angle_alpha   90.00
_cell.angle_beta   90.00
_cell.angle_gamma   90.00
#
_symmetry.space_group_name_H-M   'P 1'
#
loop_
_entity.id
_entity.type
_entity.pdbx_description
1 polymer ?
#
loop_
_entity_poly.entity_id
_entity_poly.type
_entity_poly.pdbx_seq_one_letter_code
_entity_poly.pdbx_strand_id
1 'polypeptide(L)'
;MKDHFKKEQGKRLKLARKAFSKKLTQKRIATAMGIPLRTYQSYEIGEANPEDTLLVKIANFLAVKPDQIKYGPGRGRNLSAEIRELLRERDEIESKRDNR
;
A
#
# COMPACT_ATOMS: atom_id res chain seq x y z
N MET A 1 -17.45 -8.69 -0.93
CA MET A 1 -16.62 -7.47 -1.05
C MET A 1 -15.32 -7.54 -0.23
N LYS A 2 -15.32 -7.99 1.04
CA LYS A 2 -14.11 -8.09 1.89
C LYS A 2 -13.02 -9.05 1.37
N ASP A 3 -13.39 -10.17 0.75
CA ASP A 3 -12.42 -11.15 0.21
C ASP A 3 -11.58 -10.62 -0.94
N HIS A 4 -12.12 -9.72 -1.75
CA HIS A 4 -11.38 -9.13 -2.87
C HIS A 4 -10.21 -8.27 -2.36
N PHE A 5 -10.42 -7.50 -1.30
CA PHE A 5 -9.38 -6.65 -0.71
C PHE A 5 -8.20 -7.48 -0.18
N LYS A 6 -8.49 -8.57 0.55
CA LYS A 6 -7.45 -9.48 1.06
C LYS A 6 -6.66 -10.14 -0.06
N LYS A 7 -7.34 -10.64 -1.09
CA LYS A 7 -6.70 -11.23 -2.28
C LYS A 7 -5.76 -10.25 -2.96
N GLU A 8 -6.16 -8.99 -3.14
CA GLU A 8 -5.32 -7.97 -3.75
C GLU A 8 -4.13 -7.58 -2.88
N GLN A 9 -4.31 -7.46 -1.55
CA GLN A 9 -3.20 -7.22 -0.63
C GLN A 9 -2.18 -8.38 -0.65
N GLY A 10 -2.66 -9.63 -0.63
CA GLY A 10 -1.82 -10.81 -0.70
C GLY A 10 -1.01 -10.91 -1.99
N LYS A 11 -1.63 -10.59 -3.13
CA LYS A 11 -0.94 -10.49 -4.43
C LYS A 11 0.19 -9.46 -4.37
N ARG A 12 -0.05 -8.26 -3.82
CA ARG A 12 0.96 -7.21 -3.70
C ARG A 12 2.10 -7.62 -2.79
N LEU A 13 1.80 -8.26 -1.65
CA LEU A 13 2.82 -8.78 -0.75
C LEU A 13 3.72 -9.81 -1.45
N LYS A 14 3.13 -10.74 -2.19
CA LYS A 14 3.86 -11.74 -2.99
C LYS A 14 4.72 -11.09 -4.07
N LEU A 15 4.20 -10.05 -4.75
CA LEU A 15 4.95 -9.29 -5.74
C LEU A 15 6.14 -8.56 -5.10
N ALA A 16 5.93 -7.89 -3.98
CA ALA A 16 6.99 -7.19 -3.24
C ALA A 16 8.12 -8.16 -2.83
N ARG A 17 7.79 -9.34 -2.30
CA ARG A 17 8.80 -10.37 -1.98
C ARG A 17 9.61 -10.79 -3.21
N LYS A 18 8.93 -11.08 -4.32
CA LYS A 18 9.58 -11.51 -5.57
C LYS A 18 10.44 -10.41 -6.20
N ALA A 19 10.03 -9.16 -6.09
CA ALA A 19 10.77 -7.99 -6.57
C ALA A 19 12.03 -7.74 -5.72
N PHE A 20 11.93 -7.90 -4.39
CA PHE A 20 13.08 -7.76 -3.49
C PHE A 20 14.17 -8.79 -3.78
N SER A 21 13.79 -10.07 -3.97
CA SER A 21 14.75 -11.09 -4.40
C SER A 21 14.04 -12.35 -4.94
N LYS A 22 14.49 -12.84 -6.10
CA LYS A 22 13.98 -14.08 -6.71
C LYS A 22 14.20 -15.32 -5.82
N LYS A 23 15.20 -15.31 -4.93
CA LYS A 23 15.53 -16.42 -4.03
C LYS A 23 14.91 -16.27 -2.63
N LEU A 24 14.22 -15.16 -2.34
CA LEU A 24 13.59 -14.95 -1.04
C LEU A 24 12.33 -15.79 -0.92
N THR A 25 12.38 -16.78 -0.02
CA THR A 25 11.27 -17.71 0.21
C THR A 25 10.30 -17.17 1.27
N GLN A 26 9.07 -17.68 1.25
CA GLN A 26 8.06 -17.40 2.28
C GLN A 26 8.57 -17.80 3.68
N LYS A 27 9.27 -18.94 3.78
CA LYS A 27 9.88 -19.42 5.04
C LYS A 27 10.88 -18.43 5.61
N ARG A 28 11.74 -17.82 4.79
CA ARG A 28 12.73 -16.84 5.27
C ARG A 28 12.09 -15.61 5.87
N ILE A 29 11.01 -15.09 5.25
CA ILE A 29 10.28 -13.95 5.82
C ILE A 29 9.55 -14.35 7.09
N ALA A 30 8.86 -15.50 7.09
CA ALA A 30 8.19 -15.99 8.29
C ALA A 30 9.16 -16.11 9.49
N THR A 31 10.34 -16.69 9.26
CA THR A 31 11.42 -16.76 10.26
C THR A 31 11.89 -15.37 10.69
N ALA A 32 12.14 -14.45 9.76
CA ALA A 32 12.58 -13.09 10.08
C ALA A 32 11.53 -12.29 10.89
N MET A 33 10.25 -12.56 10.66
CA MET A 33 9.14 -11.91 11.37
C MET A 33 8.76 -12.61 12.68
N GLY A 34 9.33 -13.79 12.96
CA GLY A 34 8.98 -14.59 14.15
C GLY A 34 7.56 -15.17 14.10
N ILE A 35 7.04 -15.49 12.91
CA ILE A 35 5.69 -16.04 12.73
C ILE A 35 5.71 -17.44 12.08
N PRO A 36 4.66 -18.25 12.27
CA PRO A 36 4.55 -19.53 11.56
C PRO A 36 4.52 -19.35 10.04
N LEU A 37 5.12 -20.30 9.30
CA LEU A 37 5.10 -20.28 7.82
C LEU A 37 3.67 -20.21 7.27
N ARG A 38 2.75 -20.99 7.84
CA ARG A 38 1.34 -21.02 7.41
C ARG A 38 0.68 -19.64 7.54
N THR A 39 1.03 -18.88 8.58
CA THR A 39 0.55 -17.52 8.79
C THR A 39 1.04 -16.58 7.70
N TYR A 40 2.31 -16.66 7.32
CA TYR A 40 2.81 -15.85 6.20
C TYR A 40 2.21 -16.29 4.85
N GLN A 41 1.99 -17.59 4.66
CA GLN A 41 1.35 -18.14 3.46
C GLN A 41 -0.08 -17.65 3.28
N SER A 42 -0.88 -17.64 4.36
CA SER A 42 -2.26 -17.16 4.33
C SER A 42 -2.36 -15.68 3.94
N TYR A 43 -1.34 -14.88 4.25
CA TYR A 43 -1.22 -13.49 3.77
C TYR A 43 -1.04 -13.41 2.26
N GLU A 44 -0.09 -14.15 1.67
CA GLU A 44 0.17 -14.05 0.23
C GLU A 44 -0.95 -14.59 -0.66
N ILE A 45 -1.76 -15.53 -0.15
CA ILE A 45 -2.94 -16.05 -0.87
C ILE A 45 -4.22 -15.26 -0.58
N GLY A 46 -4.19 -14.33 0.39
CA GLY A 46 -5.30 -13.45 0.73
C GLY A 46 -6.39 -14.11 1.58
N GLU A 47 -6.07 -15.17 2.33
CA GLU A 47 -6.99 -15.74 3.33
C GLU A 47 -7.03 -14.87 4.61
N ALA A 48 -5.87 -14.32 4.98
CA ALA A 48 -5.71 -13.42 6.11
C ALA A 48 -4.90 -12.19 5.72
N ASN A 49 -4.94 -11.17 6.57
CA ASN A 49 -4.10 -9.99 6.44
C ASN A 49 -3.19 -9.90 7.67
N PRO A 50 -1.94 -9.42 7.51
CA PRO A 50 -1.13 -9.07 8.67
C PRO A 50 -1.73 -7.85 9.38
N GLU A 51 -1.61 -7.82 10.69
CA GLU A 51 -1.86 -6.62 11.49
C GLU A 51 -0.92 -5.48 11.06
N ASP A 52 -1.34 -4.22 11.26
CA ASP A 52 -0.63 -3.06 10.73
C ASP A 52 0.83 -2.98 11.21
N THR A 53 1.09 -3.33 12.47
CA THR A 53 2.45 -3.34 13.04
C THR A 53 3.35 -4.39 12.36
N LEU A 54 2.79 -5.58 12.06
CA LEU A 54 3.49 -6.64 11.34
C LEU A 54 3.69 -6.28 9.87
N LEU A 55 2.68 -5.65 9.25
CA LEU A 55 2.76 -5.18 7.87
C LEU A 55 3.90 -4.17 7.70
N VAL A 56 4.07 -3.24 8.65
CA VAL A 56 5.18 -2.28 8.65
C VAL A 56 6.53 -3.00 8.73
N LYS A 57 6.67 -4.01 9.61
CA LYS A 57 7.91 -4.80 9.71
C LYS A 57 8.24 -5.53 8.41
N ILE A 58 7.24 -6.16 7.80
CA ILE A 58 7.39 -6.85 6.51
C ILE A 58 7.77 -5.86 5.40
N ALA A 59 7.13 -4.70 5.35
CA ALA A 59 7.39 -3.67 4.36
C ALA A 59 8.82 -3.11 4.49
N ASN A 60 9.27 -2.84 5.72
CA ASN A 60 10.64 -2.41 6.01
C ASN A 60 11.66 -3.48 5.59
N PHE A 61 11.39 -4.75 5.90
CA PHE A 61 12.25 -5.87 5.48
C PHE A 61 12.36 -5.98 3.95
N LEU A 62 11.27 -5.71 3.24
CA LEU A 62 11.18 -5.76 1.78
C LEU A 62 11.56 -4.44 1.09
N ALA A 63 11.99 -3.41 1.85
CA ALA A 63 12.31 -2.08 1.35
C ALA A 63 11.18 -1.43 0.50
N VAL A 64 9.92 -1.62 0.90
CA VAL A 64 8.74 -1.03 0.25
C VAL A 64 7.91 -0.22 1.26
N LYS A 65 7.05 0.68 0.77
CA LYS A 65 6.13 1.41 1.67
C LYS A 65 4.95 0.50 2.09
N PRO A 66 4.53 0.49 3.37
CA PRO A 66 3.38 -0.30 3.83
C PRO A 66 2.11 -0.04 3.01
N ASP A 67 1.87 1.21 2.63
CA ASP A 67 0.71 1.64 1.83
C ASP A 67 0.67 0.98 0.45
N GLN A 68 1.84 0.73 -0.16
CA GLN A 68 1.91 0.06 -1.46
C GLN A 68 1.41 -1.38 -1.38
N ILE A 69 1.60 -2.04 -0.23
CA ILE A 69 1.05 -3.38 0.01
C ILE A 69 -0.44 -3.26 0.35
N LYS A 70 -0.80 -2.38 1.29
CA LYS A 70 -2.17 -2.25 1.82
C LYS A 70 -3.19 -1.74 0.80
N TYR A 71 -2.86 -0.65 0.12
CA TYR A 71 -3.78 0.07 -0.76
C TYR A 71 -3.43 -0.09 -2.25
N GLY A 72 -2.19 -0.52 -2.55
CA GLY A 72 -1.65 -0.60 -3.90
C GLY A 72 -0.74 0.58 -4.22
N PRO A 73 -0.09 0.59 -5.41
CA PRO A 73 0.51 1.81 -5.94
C PRO A 73 -0.64 2.80 -5.98
N GLY A 74 -0.59 3.81 -5.09
CA GLY A 74 -1.75 4.65 -4.80
C GLY A 74 -2.43 4.98 -6.11
N ARG A 75 -3.75 4.77 -6.21
CA ARG A 75 -4.48 5.41 -7.30
C ARG A 75 -4.07 6.86 -7.17
N GLY A 76 -3.30 7.36 -8.13
CA GLY A 76 -3.30 8.75 -8.43
C GLY A 76 -4.75 9.05 -8.77
N ARG A 77 -5.61 9.24 -7.76
CA ARG A 77 -6.51 10.36 -7.83
C ARG A 77 -5.55 11.48 -8.17
N ASN A 78 -5.80 12.13 -9.29
CA ASN A 78 -5.18 13.37 -9.69
C ASN A 78 -5.51 14.45 -8.63
N LEU A 79 -5.30 14.16 -7.33
CA LEU A 79 -5.50 15.05 -6.20
C LEU A 79 -4.65 16.28 -6.44
N SER A 80 -3.46 16.13 -7.03
CA SER A 80 -2.64 17.26 -7.46
C SER A 80 -3.30 18.10 -8.55
N ALA A 81 -4.00 17.50 -9.52
CA ALA A 81 -4.69 18.26 -10.56
C ALA A 81 -5.96 18.93 -10.02
N GLU A 82 -6.77 18.20 -9.25
CA GLU A 82 -7.98 18.68 -8.60
C GLU A 82 -7.67 19.79 -7.58
N ILE A 83 -6.61 19.64 -6.78
CA ILE A 83 -6.12 20.70 -5.87
C ILE A 83 -5.61 21.91 -6.68
N ARG A 84 -4.89 21.71 -7.79
CA ARG A 84 -4.43 22.82 -8.66
C ARG A 84 -5.58 23.55 -9.34
N GLU A 85 -6.68 22.86 -9.59
CA GLU A 85 -7.89 23.43 -10.18
C GLU A 85 -8.65 24.24 -9.12
N LEU A 86 -8.87 23.67 -7.94
CA LEU A 86 -9.47 24.36 -6.79
C LEU A 86 -8.68 25.60 -6.34
N LEU A 87 -7.35 25.55 -6.35
CA LEU A 87 -6.50 26.70 -6.01
C LEU A 87 -6.63 27.82 -7.04
N ARG A 88 -6.77 27.49 -8.34
CA ARG A 88 -7.00 28.48 -9.40
C ARG A 88 -8.36 29.15 -9.25
N GLU A 89 -9.41 28.35 -9.03
CA GLU A 89 -10.76 28.88 -8.79
C GLU A 89 -10.81 29.82 -7.58
N ARG A 90 -10.11 29.47 -6.49
CA ARG A 90 -9.99 30.34 -5.32
C ARG A 90 -9.35 31.69 -5.68
N ASP A 91 -8.21 31.69 -6.34
CA ASP A 91 -7.47 32.91 -6.66
C ASP A 91 -8.28 33.85 -7.56
N GLU A 92 -9.06 33.30 -8.49
CA GLU A 92 -9.99 34.07 -9.34
C GLU A 92 -11.15 34.68 -8.54
N ILE A 93 -11.67 33.97 -7.54
CA ILE A 93 -12.75 34.47 -6.67
C ILE A 93 -12.23 35.60 -5.77
N GLU A 94 -11.03 35.46 -5.22
CA GLU A 94 -10.40 36.48 -4.38
C GLU A 94 -10.11 37.75 -5.18
N SER A 95 -9.54 37.61 -6.39
CA SER A 95 -9.31 38.75 -7.30
C SER A 95 -10.58 39.51 -7.69
N LYS A 96 -11.73 38.82 -7.81
CA LYS A 96 -13.03 39.42 -8.10
C LYS A 96 -13.67 40.10 -6.89
N ARG A 97 -13.26 39.76 -5.67
CA ARG A 97 -13.75 40.38 -4.42
C ARG A 97 -13.04 41.69 -4.11
N ASP A 98 -11.76 41.80 -4.45
CA ASP A 98 -10.95 43.01 -4.19
C ASP A 98 -11.26 44.18 -5.15
N ASN A 99 -12.00 43.93 -6.23
CA ASN A 99 -12.42 44.93 -7.23
C ASN A 99 -13.86 45.45 -7.04
N ARG A 100 -14.47 45.27 -5.86
CA ARG A 100 -15.81 45.76 -5.50
C ARG A 100 -15.79 46.80 -4.39
#